data_AF-A0A5C9CFA2-F1
#
_entry.id   AF-A0A5C9CFA2-F1
#
_cell.length_a   1.000
_cell.length_b   1.000
_cell.length_c   1.000
_cell.angle_alpha   90.00
_cell.angle_beta   90.00
_cell.angle_gamma   90.00
#
_symmetry.space_group_name_H-M   'P 1'
#
loop_
_entity.id
_entity.type
_entity.pdbx_description
1 polymer ?
#
loop_
_entity_poly.entity_id
_entity_poly.type
_entity_poly.pdbx_seq_one_letter_code
_entity_poly.pdbx_strand_id
1 'polypeptide(L)'
;MGGWNVLQNARASCGFGVLTQNTKLDAAALSHARYLNSVSIATGTSVLSHYETSTSNPYYTGYYPWDRTSYQGYGTQVAEILEATSWTYLTSSASLPTRQQRGEESMRSLLNTVYHLIGAMYHGTEVGFGTDLQTVASGTLYSREEYRFGSLNGYQSTLRRVKLGTGNVATYPCQGSTNIPSAFIPANETPNPFPSMTTTSQTVGPPIYLKVDAGQVLKITSGSVIQAGLSVPVTVLTNANDPNRDSTGQPYIDTHEAFVVPTNALNPNTTYQVDVSGTVNGTPFTRSFSMSTGQ
;
A
#
# COMPACT_ATOMS: atom_id res chain seq x y z
N MET A 1 -8.45 11.37 -8.66
CA MET A 1 -8.30 11.55 -7.19
C MET A 1 -6.83 11.67 -6.86
N GLY A 2 -6.45 12.33 -5.74
CA GLY A 2 -5.03 12.54 -5.39
C GLY A 2 -4.18 11.26 -5.35
N GLY A 3 -4.74 10.18 -4.79
CA GLY A 3 -4.08 8.87 -4.72
C GLY A 3 -3.76 8.24 -6.08
N TRP A 4 -4.55 8.52 -7.13
CA TRP A 4 -4.23 8.08 -8.49
C TRP A 4 -2.90 8.66 -8.96
N ASN A 5 -2.67 9.97 -8.75
CA ASN A 5 -1.43 10.61 -9.19
C ASN A 5 -0.21 10.02 -8.46
N VAL A 6 -0.34 9.78 -7.14
CA VAL A 6 0.73 9.17 -6.34
C VAL A 6 1.07 7.77 -6.84
N LEU A 7 0.06 6.89 -6.98
CA LEU A 7 0.28 5.51 -7.42
C LEU A 7 0.78 5.45 -8.86
N GLN A 8 0.19 6.24 -9.76
CA GLN A 8 0.57 6.27 -11.16
C GLN A 8 2.03 6.71 -11.33
N ASN A 9 2.44 7.78 -10.64
CA ASN A 9 3.82 8.26 -10.68
C ASN A 9 4.79 7.22 -10.10
N ALA A 10 4.46 6.62 -8.94
CA ALA A 10 5.27 5.58 -8.33
C ALA A 10 5.52 4.42 -9.30
N ARG A 11 4.47 3.92 -9.95
CA ARG A 11 4.60 2.77 -10.85
C ARG A 11 5.29 3.12 -12.17
N ALA A 12 4.93 4.24 -12.78
CA ALA A 12 5.50 4.66 -14.06
C ALA A 12 7.00 4.93 -13.94
N SER A 13 7.42 5.68 -12.92
CA SER A 13 8.83 6.05 -12.73
C SER A 13 9.69 4.87 -12.29
N CYS A 14 9.13 3.91 -11.54
CA CYS A 14 9.88 2.78 -11.01
C CYS A 14 9.75 1.48 -11.83
N GLY A 15 9.17 1.56 -13.03
CA GLY A 15 9.13 0.43 -13.95
C GLY A 15 8.10 -0.66 -13.62
N PHE A 16 7.12 -0.38 -12.74
CA PHE A 16 5.98 -1.28 -12.47
C PHE A 16 4.86 -1.14 -13.50
N GLY A 17 5.08 -0.40 -14.59
CA GLY A 17 4.12 -0.23 -15.67
C GLY A 17 3.04 0.82 -15.37
N VAL A 18 2.51 1.40 -16.44
CA VAL A 18 1.44 2.40 -16.36
C VAL A 18 0.09 1.74 -16.05
N LEU A 19 -0.77 2.47 -15.35
CA LEU A 19 -2.12 2.01 -15.03
C LEU A 19 -3.12 2.68 -15.97
N THR A 20 -4.21 1.98 -16.25
CA THR A 20 -5.40 2.54 -16.91
C THR A 20 -6.56 2.47 -15.94
N GLN A 21 -7.26 3.58 -15.73
CA GLN A 21 -8.42 3.59 -14.85
C GLN A 21 -9.57 2.75 -15.46
N ASN A 22 -10.23 1.95 -14.64
CA ASN A 22 -11.34 1.09 -15.03
C ASN A 22 -12.57 1.37 -14.16
N THR A 23 -13.67 1.75 -14.81
CA THR A 23 -14.89 2.20 -14.12
C THR A 23 -15.59 1.11 -13.30
N LYS A 24 -15.39 -0.18 -13.63
CA LYS A 24 -15.93 -1.30 -12.85
C LYS A 24 -15.17 -1.48 -11.55
N LEU A 25 -13.85 -1.30 -11.58
CA LEU A 25 -13.01 -1.29 -10.39
C LEU A 25 -13.32 -0.04 -9.52
N ASP A 26 -13.54 1.13 -10.13
CA ASP A 26 -13.97 2.33 -9.41
C ASP A 26 -15.29 2.08 -8.67
N ALA A 27 -16.28 1.47 -9.34
CA ALA A 27 -17.57 1.15 -8.74
C ALA A 27 -17.43 0.18 -7.56
N ALA A 28 -16.58 -0.84 -7.68
CA ALA A 28 -16.33 -1.81 -6.62
C ALA A 28 -15.66 -1.15 -5.40
N ALA A 29 -14.60 -0.38 -5.63
CA ALA A 29 -13.91 0.34 -4.56
C ALA A 29 -14.83 1.37 -3.88
N LEU A 30 -15.66 2.08 -4.65
CA LEU A 30 -16.60 3.06 -4.10
C LEU A 30 -17.70 2.40 -3.26
N SER A 31 -18.25 1.27 -3.71
CA SER A 31 -19.24 0.52 -2.93
C SER A 31 -18.64 0.07 -1.59
N HIS A 32 -17.41 -0.44 -1.63
CA HIS A 32 -16.72 -0.89 -0.43
C HIS A 32 -16.41 0.26 0.55
N ALA A 33 -15.97 1.42 0.03
CA ALA A 33 -15.75 2.60 0.86
C ALA A 33 -17.04 3.04 1.56
N ARG A 34 -18.18 3.04 0.86
CA ARG A 34 -19.50 3.35 1.45
C ARG A 34 -19.96 2.31 2.45
N TYR A 35 -19.73 1.02 2.18
CA TYR A 35 -19.99 -0.06 3.12
C TYR A 35 -19.25 0.18 4.43
N LEU A 36 -17.92 0.35 4.39
CA LEU A 36 -17.10 0.56 5.58
C LEU A 36 -17.51 1.82 6.34
N ASN A 37 -17.79 2.92 5.62
CA ASN A 37 -18.18 4.16 6.26
C ASN A 37 -19.54 4.04 6.95
N SER A 38 -20.53 3.44 6.28
CA SER A 38 -21.87 3.21 6.86
C SER A 38 -21.81 2.35 8.13
N VAL A 39 -20.97 1.30 8.16
CA VAL A 39 -20.73 0.50 9.36
C VAL A 39 -20.07 1.34 10.45
N SER A 40 -19.12 2.19 10.09
CA SER A 40 -18.37 3.01 11.05
C SER A 40 -19.21 4.10 11.71
N ILE A 41 -20.18 4.64 10.96
CA ILE A 41 -21.19 5.55 11.48
C ILE A 41 -22.19 4.81 12.36
N ALA A 42 -22.74 3.69 11.89
CA ALA A 42 -23.75 2.93 12.64
C ALA A 42 -23.22 2.39 13.98
N THR A 43 -21.95 1.99 14.04
CA THR A 43 -21.32 1.42 15.24
C THR A 43 -20.64 2.45 16.13
N GLY A 44 -20.47 3.68 15.66
CA GLY A 44 -19.68 4.69 16.36
C GLY A 44 -18.17 4.41 16.40
N THR A 45 -17.69 3.34 15.76
CA THR A 45 -16.28 2.93 15.75
C THR A 45 -15.71 3.08 14.34
N SER A 46 -14.47 3.56 14.20
CA SER A 46 -13.83 3.62 12.88
C SER A 46 -13.45 2.21 12.43
N VAL A 47 -14.24 1.61 11.55
CA VAL A 47 -14.02 0.25 11.03
C VAL A 47 -13.23 0.30 9.73
N LEU A 48 -12.21 -0.56 9.65
CA LEU A 48 -11.44 -0.83 8.45
C LEU A 48 -11.29 -2.35 8.28
N SER A 49 -11.68 -2.88 7.13
CA SER A 49 -11.57 -4.31 6.82
C SER A 49 -11.59 -4.51 5.32
N HIS A 50 -10.91 -5.56 4.83
CA HIS A 50 -11.02 -6.02 3.46
C HIS A 50 -12.33 -6.78 3.18
N TYR A 51 -13.10 -7.10 4.22
CA TYR A 51 -14.28 -7.97 4.13
C TYR A 51 -15.58 -7.21 4.36
N GLU A 52 -16.63 -7.64 3.64
CA GLU A 52 -18.00 -7.24 3.93
C GLU A 52 -18.74 -8.40 4.59
N THR A 53 -19.13 -8.25 5.84
CA THR A 53 -19.75 -9.30 6.65
C THR A 53 -21.27 -9.10 6.82
N SER A 54 -21.76 -7.86 6.71
CA SER A 54 -23.17 -7.53 6.90
C SER A 54 -23.90 -7.53 5.56
N THR A 55 -24.53 -8.66 5.22
CA THR A 55 -25.27 -8.83 3.96
C THR A 55 -26.54 -8.00 3.85
N SER A 56 -27.06 -7.47 4.97
CA SER A 56 -28.20 -6.55 4.98
C SER A 56 -27.80 -5.09 4.76
N ASN A 57 -26.51 -4.77 4.71
CA ASN A 57 -26.04 -3.41 4.42
C ASN A 57 -26.36 -3.07 2.94
N PRO A 58 -26.98 -1.90 2.64
CA PRO A 58 -27.35 -1.54 1.27
C PRO A 58 -26.16 -1.37 0.31
N TYR A 59 -24.94 -1.25 0.83
CA TYR A 59 -23.71 -1.18 0.03
C TYR A 59 -22.98 -2.52 -0.09
N TYR A 60 -23.51 -3.59 0.51
CA TYR A 60 -22.96 -4.93 0.39
C TYR A 60 -22.96 -5.39 -1.06
N THR A 61 -21.79 -5.78 -1.56
CA THR A 61 -21.61 -6.28 -2.93
C THR A 61 -20.82 -7.59 -2.98
N GLY A 62 -20.22 -8.02 -1.87
CA GLY A 62 -19.54 -9.30 -1.77
C GLY A 62 -18.57 -9.37 -0.59
N TYR A 63 -18.35 -10.57 -0.06
CA TYR A 63 -17.52 -10.77 1.13
C TYR A 63 -16.05 -10.43 0.85
N TYR A 64 -15.45 -11.01 -0.19
CA TYR A 64 -14.05 -10.76 -0.56
C TYR A 64 -13.92 -9.64 -1.61
N PRO A 65 -12.72 -9.03 -1.76
CA PRO A 65 -12.49 -8.02 -2.79
C PRO A 65 -12.85 -8.50 -4.20
N TRP A 66 -12.52 -9.75 -4.54
CA TRP A 66 -12.84 -10.35 -5.84
C TRP A 66 -14.33 -10.63 -6.05
N ASP A 67 -15.10 -10.83 -4.98
CA ASP A 67 -16.57 -10.96 -5.07
C ASP A 67 -17.17 -9.62 -5.47
N ARG A 68 -16.70 -8.53 -4.85
CA ARG A 68 -17.14 -7.15 -5.13
C ARG A 68 -16.81 -6.73 -6.56
N THR A 69 -15.61 -7.03 -7.03
CA THR A 69 -15.22 -6.72 -8.43
C THR A 69 -15.96 -7.61 -9.43
N SER A 70 -16.30 -8.84 -9.07
CA SER A 70 -17.14 -9.72 -9.89
C SER A 70 -18.59 -9.22 -9.95
N TYR A 71 -19.13 -8.70 -8.85
CA TYR A 71 -20.46 -8.06 -8.80
C TYR A 71 -20.56 -6.88 -9.78
N GLN A 72 -19.49 -6.09 -9.93
CA GLN A 72 -19.40 -4.99 -10.91
C GLN A 72 -19.03 -5.46 -12.33
N GLY A 73 -18.90 -6.77 -12.55
CA GLY A 73 -18.61 -7.38 -13.85
C GLY A 73 -17.16 -7.19 -14.34
N TYR A 74 -16.20 -6.97 -13.44
CA TYR A 74 -14.77 -6.90 -13.78
C TYR A 74 -14.11 -8.28 -13.85
N GLY A 75 -14.25 -9.07 -12.78
CA GLY A 75 -13.59 -10.36 -12.58
C GLY A 75 -12.86 -10.45 -11.24
N THR A 76 -12.13 -11.54 -11.01
CA THR A 76 -11.56 -11.88 -9.69
C THR A 76 -10.07 -11.58 -9.52
N GLN A 77 -9.37 -11.23 -10.60
CA GLN A 77 -7.92 -11.05 -10.60
C GLN A 77 -7.53 -9.63 -10.18
N VAL A 78 -7.60 -9.39 -8.87
CA VAL A 78 -7.39 -8.08 -8.26
C VAL A 78 -6.58 -8.17 -6.97
N ALA A 79 -5.83 -7.11 -6.68
CA ALA A 79 -5.27 -6.82 -5.36
C ALA A 79 -5.92 -5.55 -4.83
N GLU A 80 -6.33 -5.58 -3.56
CA GLU A 80 -6.93 -4.44 -2.89
C GLU A 80 -5.95 -3.82 -1.90
N ILE A 81 -5.91 -2.50 -1.85
CA ILE A 81 -5.26 -1.73 -0.82
C ILE A 81 -6.22 -0.64 -0.34
N LEU A 82 -6.27 -0.42 0.97
CA LEU A 82 -7.26 0.49 1.55
C LEU A 82 -6.78 1.07 2.88
N GLU A 83 -7.28 2.26 3.16
CA GLU A 83 -6.97 3.01 4.38
C GLU A 83 -8.20 3.74 4.89
N ALA A 84 -8.20 4.01 6.19
CA ALA A 84 -9.16 4.88 6.84
C ALA A 84 -8.46 5.97 7.62
N THR A 85 -9.08 7.15 7.63
CA THR A 85 -8.78 8.18 8.62
C THR A 85 -10.06 8.60 9.32
N SER A 86 -9.95 8.82 10.62
CA SER A 86 -11.01 9.35 11.47
C SER A 86 -10.46 10.51 12.27
N TRP A 87 -11.19 11.62 12.30
CA TRP A 87 -10.79 12.78 13.08
C TRP A 87 -11.99 13.48 13.70
N THR A 88 -11.90 13.74 15.01
CA THR A 88 -12.84 14.57 15.75
C THR A 88 -12.24 15.96 15.97
N TYR A 89 -13.00 17.00 15.61
CA TYR A 89 -12.54 18.38 15.67
C TYR A 89 -13.65 19.33 16.11
N LEU A 90 -13.26 20.51 16.59
CA LEU A 90 -14.20 21.57 16.96
C LEU A 90 -14.85 22.13 15.68
N THR A 91 -16.18 22.06 15.60
CA THR A 91 -16.92 22.36 14.36
C THR A 91 -16.70 23.80 13.89
N SER A 92 -16.52 24.75 14.82
CA SER A 92 -16.40 26.18 14.50
C SER A 92 -15.01 26.63 14.02
N SER A 93 -13.98 25.78 14.08
CA SER A 93 -12.59 26.20 13.80
C SER A 93 -11.78 25.18 13.00
N ALA A 94 -12.45 24.28 12.28
CA ALA A 94 -11.79 23.20 11.56
C ALA A 94 -11.07 23.70 10.30
N SER A 95 -9.79 23.37 10.17
CA SER A 95 -9.06 23.42 8.89
C SER A 95 -8.82 21.98 8.44
N LEU A 96 -9.57 21.54 7.43
CA LEU A 96 -9.63 20.14 7.02
C LEU A 96 -8.94 19.94 5.67
N PRO A 97 -8.21 18.84 5.48
CA PRO A 97 -7.59 18.56 4.20
C PRO A 97 -8.65 18.32 3.11
N THR A 98 -8.35 18.78 1.90
CA THR A 98 -9.18 18.54 0.72
C THR A 98 -9.23 17.04 0.38
N ARG A 99 -10.24 16.61 -0.39
CA ARG A 99 -10.31 15.22 -0.88
C ARG A 99 -9.08 14.82 -1.71
N GLN A 100 -8.45 15.78 -2.38
CA GLN A 100 -7.21 15.53 -3.11
C GLN A 100 -6.07 15.21 -2.15
N GLN A 101 -5.82 16.08 -1.16
CA GLN A 101 -4.76 15.88 -0.15
C GLN A 101 -4.95 14.55 0.60
N ARG A 102 -6.17 14.26 1.06
CA ARG A 102 -6.48 12.97 1.71
C ARG A 102 -6.13 11.77 0.85
N GLY A 103 -6.48 11.82 -0.44
CA GLY A 103 -6.14 10.74 -1.36
C GLY A 103 -4.63 10.60 -1.60
N GLU A 104 -3.90 11.71 -1.66
CA GLU A 104 -2.44 11.71 -1.81
C GLU A 104 -1.76 11.12 -0.56
N GLU A 105 -2.16 11.58 0.62
CA GLU A 105 -1.68 11.09 1.92
C GLU A 105 -2.00 9.61 2.09
N SER A 106 -3.23 9.18 1.78
CA SER A 106 -3.60 7.78 1.92
C SER A 106 -2.79 6.86 1.00
N MET A 107 -2.59 7.25 -0.26
CA MET A 107 -1.76 6.44 -1.14
C MET A 107 -0.29 6.43 -0.69
N ARG A 108 0.26 7.56 -0.19
CA ARG A 108 1.63 7.58 0.35
C ARG A 108 1.79 6.68 1.57
N SER A 109 0.79 6.67 2.45
CA SER A 109 0.74 5.80 3.63
C SER A 109 0.75 4.34 3.20
N LEU A 110 -0.13 3.92 2.27
CA LEU A 110 -0.18 2.56 1.74
C LEU A 110 1.11 2.13 1.03
N LEU A 111 1.72 3.03 0.25
CA LEU A 111 3.01 2.79 -0.41
C LEU A 111 4.19 2.69 0.56
N ASN A 112 4.00 3.07 1.81
CA ASN A 112 5.00 3.04 2.87
C ASN A 112 4.78 1.86 3.84
N THR A 113 4.21 0.77 3.35
CA THR A 113 3.95 -0.46 4.10
C THR A 113 4.60 -1.65 3.41
N VAL A 114 4.46 -2.86 3.98
CA VAL A 114 4.99 -4.09 3.36
C VAL A 114 3.93 -4.72 2.46
N TYR A 115 2.81 -5.17 3.02
CA TYR A 115 1.80 -5.95 2.28
C TYR A 115 0.94 -5.08 1.36
N HIS A 116 0.55 -3.87 1.76
CA HIS A 116 -0.17 -2.99 0.81
C HIS A 116 0.75 -2.53 -0.32
N LEU A 117 2.06 -2.37 -0.10
CA LEU A 117 2.97 -2.07 -1.19
C LEU A 117 3.03 -3.19 -2.25
N ILE A 118 2.89 -4.47 -1.85
CA ILE A 118 2.71 -5.59 -2.79
C ILE A 118 1.46 -5.38 -3.65
N GLY A 119 0.32 -5.04 -3.04
CA GLY A 119 -0.93 -4.75 -3.75
C GLY A 119 -0.83 -3.53 -4.67
N ALA A 120 -0.15 -2.48 -4.22
CA ALA A 120 0.09 -1.27 -5.01
C ALA A 120 0.96 -1.54 -6.24
N MET A 121 1.93 -2.44 -6.12
CA MET A 121 2.83 -2.87 -7.20
C MET A 121 2.39 -4.18 -7.87
N TYR A 122 1.11 -4.55 -7.69
CA TYR A 122 0.51 -5.72 -8.32
C TYR A 122 0.69 -5.67 -9.85
N HIS A 123 0.89 -6.82 -10.48
CA HIS A 123 1.18 -6.93 -11.92
C HIS A 123 0.02 -6.53 -12.83
N GLY A 124 -1.12 -6.10 -12.29
CA GLY A 124 -2.23 -5.58 -13.09
C GLY A 124 -1.90 -4.26 -13.80
N THR A 125 -2.54 -4.04 -14.96
CA THR A 125 -2.42 -2.78 -15.73
C THR A 125 -3.64 -1.88 -15.58
N GLU A 126 -4.67 -2.33 -14.85
CA GLU A 126 -5.89 -1.59 -14.61
C GLU A 126 -6.03 -1.26 -13.14
N VAL A 127 -6.68 -0.15 -12.83
CA VAL A 127 -6.94 0.25 -11.45
C VAL A 127 -8.31 0.91 -11.34
N GLY A 128 -8.95 0.77 -10.18
CA GLY A 128 -10.05 1.61 -9.78
C GLY A 128 -9.88 2.13 -8.38
N PHE A 129 -10.47 3.29 -8.11
CA PHE A 129 -10.39 3.99 -6.84
C PHE A 129 -11.79 4.29 -6.32
N GLY A 130 -11.94 4.20 -5.00
CA GLY A 130 -13.18 4.51 -4.30
C GLY A 130 -12.89 5.30 -3.03
N THR A 131 -13.68 6.34 -2.80
CA THR A 131 -13.61 7.07 -1.54
C THR A 131 -15.00 7.44 -1.04
N ASP A 132 -15.17 7.43 0.28
CA ASP A 132 -16.38 7.94 0.93
C ASP A 132 -15.96 8.79 2.13
N LEU A 133 -16.61 9.95 2.29
CA LEU A 133 -16.39 10.87 3.41
C LEU A 133 -17.74 11.18 4.04
N GLN A 134 -17.88 10.91 5.32
CA GLN A 134 -19.06 11.25 6.10
C GLN A 134 -18.66 12.04 7.33
N THR A 135 -19.45 13.07 7.64
CA THR A 135 -19.28 13.90 8.83
C THR A 135 -20.51 13.73 9.69
N VAL A 136 -20.31 13.39 10.96
CA VAL A 136 -21.37 13.25 11.95
C VAL A 136 -21.12 14.15 13.16
N ALA A 137 -22.18 14.61 13.81
CA ALA A 137 -22.05 15.34 15.06
C ALA A 137 -21.45 14.43 16.15
N SER A 138 -20.52 14.97 16.92
CA SER A 138 -19.88 14.31 18.06
C SER A 138 -20.12 15.17 19.31
N GLY A 139 -21.33 15.10 19.85
CA GLY A 139 -21.80 16.05 20.86
C GLY A 139 -22.13 17.42 20.27
N THR A 140 -22.26 18.44 21.11
CA THR A 140 -22.79 19.75 20.70
C THR A 140 -21.79 20.62 19.93
N LEU A 141 -20.49 20.48 20.21
CA LEU A 141 -19.46 21.38 19.68
C LEU A 141 -18.55 20.72 18.64
N TYR A 142 -18.50 19.39 18.61
CA TYR A 142 -17.55 18.65 17.76
C TYR A 142 -18.23 17.95 16.61
N SER A 143 -17.47 17.77 15.54
CA SER A 143 -17.80 16.91 14.41
C SER A 143 -16.76 15.80 14.33
N ARG A 144 -17.18 14.62 13.89
CA ARG A 144 -16.29 13.50 13.55
C ARG A 144 -16.41 13.24 12.06
N GLU A 145 -15.28 13.26 11.37
CA GLU A 145 -15.17 12.80 9.99
C GLU A 145 -14.67 11.37 9.94
N GLU A 146 -15.31 10.57 9.08
CA GLU A 146 -14.84 9.25 8.68
C GLU A 146 -14.58 9.26 7.18
N TYR A 147 -13.33 9.02 6.82
CA TYR A 147 -12.87 8.91 5.44
C TYR A 147 -12.43 7.48 5.14
N ARG A 148 -12.92 6.93 4.03
CA ARG A 148 -12.51 5.64 3.51
C ARG A 148 -11.88 5.84 2.14
N PHE A 149 -10.72 5.23 1.95
CA PHE A 149 -9.98 5.25 0.69
C PHE A 149 -9.64 3.82 0.30
N GLY A 150 -9.88 3.46 -0.96
CA GLY A 150 -9.54 2.15 -1.49
C GLY A 150 -9.08 2.22 -2.94
N SER A 151 -8.17 1.33 -3.30
CA SER A 151 -7.71 1.08 -4.66
C SER A 151 -7.74 -0.41 -4.95
N LEU A 152 -8.19 -0.77 -6.14
CA LEU A 152 -8.20 -2.13 -6.67
C LEU A 152 -7.35 -2.17 -7.91
N ASN A 153 -6.21 -2.87 -7.84
CA ASN A 153 -5.31 -3.06 -8.98
C ASN A 153 -5.61 -4.42 -9.61
N GLY A 154 -5.90 -4.46 -10.90
CA GLY A 154 -6.41 -5.66 -11.55
C GLY A 154 -5.91 -5.90 -12.98
N TYR A 155 -6.21 -7.09 -13.49
CA TYR A 155 -6.11 -7.43 -14.91
C TYR A 155 -7.17 -8.45 -15.30
N GLN A 156 -7.68 -8.37 -16.54
CA GLN A 156 -8.68 -9.33 -17.03
C GLN A 156 -8.09 -10.49 -17.85
N SER A 157 -6.86 -10.38 -18.32
CA SER A 157 -6.18 -11.47 -19.05
C SER A 157 -4.69 -11.48 -18.75
N THR A 158 -4.06 -12.64 -18.85
CA THR A 158 -2.61 -12.80 -18.59
C THR A 158 -1.74 -11.95 -19.53
N LEU A 159 -2.27 -11.56 -20.70
CA LEU A 159 -1.64 -10.64 -21.65
C LEU A 159 -1.63 -9.18 -21.15
N ARG A 160 -2.49 -8.84 -20.19
CA ARG A 160 -2.57 -7.52 -19.53
C ARG A 160 -1.86 -7.51 -18.17
N ARG A 161 -0.83 -8.35 -18.01
CA ARG A 161 0.07 -8.30 -16.86
C ARG A 161 1.33 -7.53 -17.25
N VAL A 162 1.78 -6.65 -16.37
CA VAL A 162 3.11 -6.05 -16.48
C VAL A 162 4.14 -7.17 -16.32
N LYS A 163 5.11 -7.21 -17.25
CA LYS A 163 6.29 -8.07 -17.18
C LYS A 163 7.52 -7.19 -17.12
N LEU A 164 8.38 -7.44 -16.13
CA LEU A 164 9.66 -6.77 -15.96
C LEU A 164 10.71 -7.31 -16.93
N GLY A 165 10.62 -8.59 -17.30
CA GLY A 165 11.60 -9.30 -18.11
C GLY A 165 12.56 -10.13 -17.27
N THR A 166 13.19 -11.13 -17.90
CA THR A 166 14.06 -12.08 -17.19
C THR A 166 15.29 -11.38 -16.61
N GLY A 167 15.51 -11.55 -15.30
CA GLY A 167 16.64 -10.95 -14.59
C GLY A 167 16.47 -9.47 -14.22
N ASN A 168 15.36 -8.85 -14.62
CA ASN A 168 15.08 -7.45 -14.28
C ASN A 168 14.44 -7.35 -12.89
N VAL A 169 15.09 -6.59 -12.01
CA VAL A 169 14.58 -6.28 -10.67
C VAL A 169 14.03 -4.86 -10.67
N ALA A 170 12.74 -4.69 -10.38
CA ALA A 170 12.15 -3.38 -10.11
C ALA A 170 12.24 -3.07 -8.60
N THR A 171 12.35 -1.80 -8.24
CA THR A 171 12.36 -1.37 -6.83
C THR A 171 11.37 -0.25 -6.60
N TYR A 172 10.71 -0.23 -5.44
CA TYR A 172 10.03 0.95 -4.93
C TYR A 172 10.46 1.20 -3.48
N PRO A 173 10.97 2.39 -3.13
CA PRO A 173 11.33 3.49 -4.02
C PRO A 173 12.38 3.09 -5.08
N CYS A 174 12.50 3.89 -6.12
CA CYS A 174 13.52 3.78 -7.16
C CYS A 174 14.33 5.08 -7.31
N GLN A 175 15.28 5.10 -8.24
CA GLN A 175 16.11 6.27 -8.53
C GLN A 175 15.30 7.56 -8.67
N GLY A 176 15.65 8.56 -7.85
CA GLY A 176 15.05 9.89 -7.88
C GLY A 176 13.67 9.96 -7.24
N SER A 177 13.21 8.92 -6.53
CA SER A 177 11.96 8.99 -5.78
C SER A 177 12.05 10.04 -4.68
N THR A 178 11.04 10.89 -4.56
CA THR A 178 10.96 11.98 -3.59
C THR A 178 9.69 11.88 -2.76
N ASN A 179 9.66 12.60 -1.63
CA ASN A 179 8.53 12.61 -0.70
C ASN A 179 8.15 11.19 -0.22
N ILE A 180 9.16 10.35 -0.01
CA ILE A 180 9.00 9.06 0.65
C ILE A 180 8.77 9.32 2.15
N PRO A 181 7.76 8.73 2.80
CA PRO A 181 7.61 8.91 4.23
C PRO A 181 8.88 8.49 4.97
N SER A 182 9.24 9.24 6.01
CA SER A 182 10.48 9.00 6.76
C SER A 182 10.37 7.78 7.69
N ALA A 183 9.15 7.40 8.06
CA ALA A 183 8.89 6.32 9.00
C ALA A 183 7.70 5.47 8.54
N PHE A 184 7.79 4.16 8.74
CA PHE A 184 6.70 3.20 8.69
C PHE A 184 6.34 2.78 10.11
N ILE A 185 5.03 2.71 10.40
CA ILE A 185 4.46 2.28 11.68
C ILE A 185 3.88 0.87 11.49
N PRO A 186 4.58 -0.21 11.86
CA PRO A 186 4.11 -1.57 11.58
C PRO A 186 2.75 -1.92 12.21
N ALA A 187 2.44 -1.33 13.36
CA ALA A 187 1.17 -1.53 14.04
C ALA A 187 -0.05 -1.03 13.24
N ASN A 188 0.14 -0.19 12.23
CA ASN A 188 -0.94 0.30 11.36
C ASN A 188 -1.23 -0.62 10.17
N GLU A 189 -0.38 -1.62 9.91
CA GLU A 189 -0.62 -2.60 8.86
C GLU A 189 -1.21 -3.89 9.43
N THR A 190 -2.28 -4.39 8.80
CA THR A 190 -2.90 -5.66 9.18
C THR A 190 -2.97 -6.58 7.97
N PRO A 191 -2.31 -7.75 8.00
CA PRO A 191 -1.52 -8.27 9.12
C PRO A 191 -0.19 -7.51 9.33
N ASN A 192 0.36 -7.52 10.54
CA ASN A 192 1.55 -6.73 10.88
C ASN A 192 2.85 -7.45 10.47
N PRO A 193 3.68 -6.89 9.56
CA PRO A 193 4.93 -7.51 9.09
C PRO A 193 6.05 -7.53 10.14
N PHE A 194 5.92 -6.80 11.25
CA PHE A 194 6.84 -6.81 12.38
C PHE A 194 6.06 -7.12 13.67
N PRO A 195 5.77 -8.40 13.98
CA PRO A 195 4.83 -8.77 15.04
C PRO A 195 5.24 -8.36 16.46
N SER A 196 6.53 -8.03 16.67
CA SER A 196 7.02 -7.49 17.94
C SER A 196 6.77 -5.97 18.12
N MET A 197 6.35 -5.28 17.05
CA MET A 197 6.06 -3.85 17.04
C MET A 197 4.56 -3.60 17.01
N THR A 198 3.92 -3.62 18.18
CA THR A 198 2.46 -3.60 18.33
C THR A 198 1.87 -2.23 18.68
N THR A 199 2.71 -1.20 18.88
CA THR A 199 2.24 0.16 19.20
C THR A 199 2.60 1.16 18.13
N THR A 200 1.83 2.25 18.03
CA THR A 200 2.04 3.31 17.03
C THR A 200 3.29 4.16 17.30
N SER A 201 3.89 4.05 18.48
CA SER A 201 5.16 4.68 18.83
C SER A 201 6.38 3.92 18.30
N GLN A 202 6.22 2.64 17.94
CA GLN A 202 7.30 1.83 17.36
C GLN A 202 7.32 2.05 15.86
N THR A 203 8.46 2.55 15.35
CA THR A 203 8.61 2.88 13.94
C THR A 203 9.91 2.33 13.37
N VAL A 204 9.88 2.05 12.08
CA VAL A 204 11.03 1.68 11.24
C VAL A 204 11.11 2.65 10.07
N GLY A 205 12.14 2.56 9.23
CA GLY A 205 12.21 3.35 8.00
C GLY A 205 11.22 2.85 6.94
N PRO A 206 11.06 3.60 5.84
CA PRO A 206 10.21 3.18 4.72
C PRO A 206 10.71 1.86 4.13
N PRO A 207 9.82 0.88 3.86
CA PRO A 207 10.20 -0.35 3.18
C PRO A 207 10.71 -0.08 1.76
N ILE A 208 11.85 -0.68 1.40
CA ILE A 208 12.36 -0.72 0.02
C ILE A 208 11.96 -2.06 -0.57
N TYR A 209 10.92 -2.05 -1.39
CA TYR A 209 10.41 -3.21 -2.09
C TYR A 209 11.23 -3.55 -3.31
N LEU A 210 11.48 -4.85 -3.53
CA LEU A 210 12.11 -5.40 -4.71
C LEU A 210 11.20 -6.47 -5.30
N LYS A 211 11.01 -6.43 -6.63
CA LYS A 211 10.16 -7.37 -7.36
C LYS A 211 10.85 -7.85 -8.63
N VAL A 212 10.67 -9.13 -8.94
CA VAL A 212 10.96 -9.73 -10.25
C VAL A 212 9.70 -10.36 -10.82
N ASP A 213 9.75 -10.87 -12.06
CA ASP A 213 8.58 -11.54 -12.65
C ASP A 213 8.20 -12.81 -11.85
N ALA A 214 6.88 -13.03 -11.69
CA ALA A 214 6.35 -14.21 -11.02
C ALA A 214 6.89 -15.50 -11.65
N GLY A 215 7.24 -16.48 -10.81
CA GLY A 215 7.92 -17.72 -11.20
C GLY A 215 9.46 -17.64 -11.16
N GLN A 216 10.03 -16.46 -10.94
CA GLN A 216 11.45 -16.31 -10.59
C GLN A 216 11.63 -16.29 -9.06
N VAL A 217 12.83 -16.63 -8.61
CA VAL A 217 13.22 -16.59 -7.20
C VAL A 217 14.18 -15.43 -6.97
N LEU A 218 13.74 -14.47 -6.17
CA LEU A 218 14.53 -13.33 -5.72
C LEU A 218 15.17 -13.67 -4.37
N LYS A 219 16.49 -13.49 -4.28
CA LYS A 219 17.23 -13.61 -3.03
C LYS A 219 18.05 -12.36 -2.81
N ILE A 220 17.90 -11.73 -1.66
CA ILE A 220 18.74 -10.60 -1.23
C ILE A 220 19.96 -11.15 -0.49
N THR A 221 21.14 -10.67 -0.86
CA THR A 221 22.41 -11.03 -0.21
C THR A 221 22.94 -9.87 0.63
N SER A 222 22.75 -8.62 0.18
CA SER A 222 23.13 -7.42 0.91
C SER A 222 22.15 -6.28 0.62
N GLY A 223 21.93 -5.44 1.62
CA GLY A 223 21.17 -4.20 1.49
C GLY A 223 21.76 -3.15 2.44
N SER A 224 21.91 -1.91 1.97
CA SER A 224 22.35 -0.78 2.78
C SER A 224 21.59 0.47 2.39
N VAL A 225 21.29 1.28 3.40
CA VAL A 225 20.71 2.62 3.25
C VAL A 225 21.68 3.58 3.90
N ILE A 226 22.21 4.54 3.14
CA ILE A 226 23.36 5.36 3.53
C ILE A 226 22.99 6.83 3.43
N GLN A 227 23.28 7.59 4.48
CA GLN A 227 23.20 9.06 4.49
C GLN A 227 24.58 9.64 4.74
N ALA A 228 25.11 10.43 3.80
CA ALA A 228 26.39 11.12 3.95
C ALA A 228 27.55 10.19 4.43
N GLY A 229 27.57 8.94 3.95
CA GLY A 229 28.58 7.94 4.32
C GLY A 229 28.27 7.10 5.56
N LEU A 230 27.19 7.40 6.30
CA LEU A 230 26.73 6.63 7.46
C LEU A 230 25.66 5.62 7.05
N SER A 231 25.89 4.34 7.33
CA SER A 231 24.90 3.28 7.06
C SER A 231 23.84 3.24 8.16
N VAL A 232 22.58 3.22 7.75
CA VAL A 232 21.42 2.86 8.57
C VAL A 232 21.30 1.33 8.53
N PRO A 233 21.19 0.64 9.69
CA PRO A 233 20.98 -0.79 9.71
C PRO A 233 19.64 -1.16 9.04
N VAL A 234 19.59 -2.34 8.42
CA VAL A 234 18.39 -2.84 7.72
C VAL A 234 18.04 -4.24 8.17
N THR A 235 16.75 -4.57 8.09
CA THR A 235 16.22 -5.93 8.15
C THR A 235 15.67 -6.31 6.79
N VAL A 236 15.83 -7.57 6.40
CA VAL A 236 15.29 -8.08 5.12
C VAL A 236 14.07 -8.97 5.40
N LEU A 237 12.95 -8.67 4.76
CA LEU A 237 11.76 -9.52 4.72
C LEU A 237 11.66 -10.21 3.35
N THR A 238 11.34 -11.49 3.35
CA THR A 238 11.24 -12.38 2.20
C THR A 238 10.13 -13.39 2.44
N ASN A 239 9.77 -14.17 1.42
CA ASN A 239 8.86 -15.31 1.57
C ASN A 239 9.26 -16.26 2.73
N ALA A 240 10.56 -16.52 2.92
CA ALA A 240 11.05 -17.52 3.88
C ALA A 240 10.90 -17.09 5.35
N ASN A 241 10.88 -15.78 5.62
CA ASN A 241 10.81 -15.23 6.98
C ASN A 241 9.61 -14.29 7.17
N ASP A 242 8.66 -14.27 6.24
CA ASP A 242 7.39 -13.60 6.42
C ASP A 242 6.72 -14.13 7.70
N PRO A 243 6.31 -13.27 8.65
CA PRO A 243 5.63 -13.73 9.85
C PRO A 243 4.16 -14.10 9.62
N ASN A 244 3.55 -13.67 8.52
CA ASN A 244 2.12 -13.82 8.28
C ASN A 244 1.81 -14.85 7.20
N ARG A 245 0.62 -15.45 7.26
CA ARG A 245 0.14 -16.45 6.30
C ARG A 245 -1.27 -16.11 5.84
N ASP A 246 -1.53 -16.33 4.56
CA ASP A 246 -2.86 -16.23 3.99
C ASP A 246 -3.76 -17.40 4.45
N SER A 247 -5.02 -17.39 4.00
CA SER A 247 -5.99 -18.45 4.33
C SER A 247 -5.61 -19.86 3.85
N THR A 248 -4.64 -19.97 2.94
CA THR A 248 -4.13 -21.25 2.42
C THR A 248 -2.83 -21.68 3.11
N GLY A 249 -2.34 -20.90 4.08
CA GLY A 249 -1.10 -21.16 4.79
C GLY A 249 0.14 -20.72 4.03
N GLN A 250 0.02 -19.93 2.97
CA GLN A 250 1.15 -19.39 2.21
C GLN A 250 1.60 -18.04 2.76
N PRO A 251 2.90 -17.69 2.73
CA PRO A 251 3.38 -16.34 3.00
C PRO A 251 2.71 -15.30 2.09
N TYR A 252 2.52 -14.08 2.60
CA TYR A 252 2.04 -12.95 1.81
C TYR A 252 3.12 -12.37 0.89
N ILE A 253 4.38 -12.42 1.32
CA ILE A 253 5.54 -12.09 0.47
C ILE A 253 5.84 -13.32 -0.40
N ASP A 254 5.74 -13.18 -1.73
CA ASP A 254 6.01 -14.29 -2.65
C ASP A 254 7.53 -14.47 -2.90
N THR A 255 7.98 -15.59 -3.47
CA THR A 255 9.40 -15.88 -3.74
C THR A 255 10.05 -14.92 -4.74
N HIS A 256 9.24 -14.19 -5.49
CA HIS A 256 9.68 -13.18 -6.47
C HIS A 256 9.73 -11.76 -5.87
N GLU A 257 9.65 -11.66 -4.55
CA GLU A 257 9.47 -10.41 -3.80
C GLU A 257 10.36 -10.38 -2.56
N ALA A 258 10.84 -9.18 -2.21
CA ALA A 258 11.59 -8.96 -0.98
C ALA A 258 11.49 -7.49 -0.55
N PHE A 259 11.76 -7.25 0.73
CA PHE A 259 11.84 -5.91 1.29
C PHE A 259 13.14 -5.73 2.05
N VAL A 260 13.81 -4.60 1.84
CA VAL A 260 14.90 -4.10 2.68
C VAL A 260 14.33 -2.94 3.49
N VAL A 261 14.26 -3.08 4.81
CA VAL A 261 13.60 -2.11 5.70
C VAL A 261 14.62 -1.54 6.67
N PRO A 262 14.88 -0.22 6.69
CA PRO A 262 15.73 0.39 7.71
C PRO A 262 15.18 0.13 9.10
N THR A 263 16.00 -0.27 10.06
CA THR A 263 15.52 -0.66 11.40
C THR A 263 15.10 0.53 12.27
N ASN A 264 15.31 1.75 11.81
CA ASN A 264 14.93 3.00 12.46
C ASN A 264 14.29 3.93 11.43
N ALA A 265 13.38 4.79 11.90
CA ALA A 265 12.89 5.91 11.11
C ALA A 265 14.07 6.71 10.52
N LEU A 266 13.91 7.13 9.27
CA LEU A 266 14.87 7.98 8.58
C LEU A 266 14.64 9.45 8.97
N ASN A 267 15.62 10.30 8.72
CA ASN A 267 15.45 11.74 8.88
C ASN A 267 14.52 12.26 7.78
N PRO A 268 13.59 13.19 8.07
CA PRO A 268 12.77 13.84 7.05
C PRO A 268 13.62 14.75 6.15
N ASN A 269 13.10 15.08 4.96
CA ASN A 269 13.75 15.96 3.97
C ASN A 269 15.21 15.61 3.67
N THR A 270 15.54 14.32 3.65
CA THR A 270 16.91 13.83 3.58
C THR A 270 17.07 12.86 2.41
N THR A 271 18.17 13.00 1.67
CA THR A 271 18.53 12.07 0.59
C THR A 271 19.36 10.92 1.12
N TYR A 272 18.95 9.70 0.78
CA TYR A 272 19.63 8.46 1.10
C TYR A 272 20.08 7.77 -0.19
N GLN A 273 21.28 7.21 -0.15
CA GLN A 273 21.78 6.26 -1.13
C GLN A 273 21.36 4.86 -0.69
N VAL A 274 20.76 4.09 -1.60
CA VAL A 274 20.33 2.72 -1.38
C VAL A 274 21.11 1.81 -2.30
N ASP A 275 21.77 0.80 -1.72
CA ASP A 275 22.48 -0.22 -2.46
C ASP A 275 21.95 -1.59 -2.04
N VAL A 276 21.47 -2.38 -3.00
CA VAL A 276 20.95 -3.74 -2.79
C VAL A 276 21.58 -4.68 -3.80
N SER A 277 22.03 -5.84 -3.33
CA SER A 277 22.58 -6.89 -4.18
C SER A 277 22.01 -8.25 -3.80
N GLY A 278 21.97 -9.15 -4.77
CA GLY A 278 21.33 -10.43 -4.60
C GLY A 278 21.42 -11.28 -5.85
N THR A 279 20.49 -12.22 -5.98
CA THR A 279 20.35 -13.09 -7.16
C THR A 279 18.90 -13.21 -7.60
N VAL A 280 18.71 -13.35 -8.91
CA VAL A 280 17.44 -13.76 -9.55
C VAL A 280 17.70 -15.11 -10.22
N ASN A 281 17.05 -16.18 -9.73
CA ASN A 281 17.32 -17.55 -10.18
C ASN A 281 18.81 -17.92 -10.17
N GLY A 282 19.55 -17.45 -9.15
CA GLY A 282 21.00 -17.67 -9.02
C GLY A 282 21.89 -16.70 -9.82
N THR A 283 21.33 -15.95 -10.78
CA THR A 283 22.07 -14.91 -11.51
C THR A 283 22.22 -13.65 -10.66
N PRO A 284 23.45 -13.15 -10.41
CA PRO A 284 23.66 -11.95 -9.60
C PRO A 284 22.99 -10.69 -10.17
N PHE A 285 22.50 -9.82 -9.28
CA PHE A 285 22.06 -8.47 -9.62
C PHE A 285 22.55 -7.44 -8.61
N THR A 286 22.59 -6.18 -9.04
CA THR A 286 22.76 -5.02 -8.18
C THR A 286 21.76 -3.92 -8.53
N ARG A 287 21.34 -3.17 -7.51
CA ARG A 287 20.57 -1.94 -7.60
C ARG A 287 21.22 -0.91 -6.71
N SER A 288 21.54 0.24 -7.29
CA SER A 288 22.15 1.37 -6.60
C SER A 288 21.40 2.61 -7.04
N PHE A 289 20.75 3.30 -6.10
CA PHE A 289 19.91 4.44 -6.41
C PHE A 289 19.75 5.39 -5.23
N SER A 290 19.39 6.64 -5.51
CA SER A 290 19.07 7.62 -4.47
C SER A 290 17.56 7.83 -4.33
N MET A 291 17.10 8.00 -3.10
CA MET A 291 15.74 8.42 -2.76
C MET A 291 15.77 9.55 -1.72
N SER A 292 14.73 10.37 -1.65
CA SER A 292 14.60 11.43 -0.65
C SER A 292 13.32 11.29 0.15
N THR A 293 13.44 11.40 1.47
CA THR A 293 12.30 11.45 2.38
C THR A 293 11.59 12.80 2.29
N GLY A 294 10.28 12.80 2.54
CA GLY A 294 9.45 14.01 2.66
C GLY A 294 9.45 14.59 4.07
N GLN A 295 8.60 15.60 4.30
CA GLN A 295 8.26 16.08 5.64
C GLN A 295 7.52 15.01 6.45
#